data_AF-A0A2V1H1Q3-F1
#
_entry.id   AF-A0A2V1H1Q3-F1
#
_cell.length_a   1.000
_cell.length_b   1.000
_cell.length_c   1.000
_cell.angle_alpha   90.00
_cell.angle_beta   90.00
_cell.angle_gamma   90.00
#
_symmetry.space_group_name_H-M   'P 1'
#
loop_
_entity.id
_entity.type
_entity.pdbx_description
1 polymer ?
#
loop_
_entity_poly.entity_id
_entity_poly.type
_entity_poly.pdbx_seq_one_letter_code
_entity_poly.pdbx_strand_id
1 'polypeptide(L)'
;MDKGSISFFEVKQCGFYSTKEHKSVYEEGSMEEIIDNFCVWVKNRDFNQTIPWDTKSHPRRAQIYCKSISQDPATKDTLLVLWKRFGDDSGKVSGISPDAKVGSDTSDSIKIDPKVKGQSAFLGQPMYYWFIPNRNVIASVNFTHSSAMTKDVCDYLKRCLDYRIDHQRKKVNESESVNPNNGAAIIRKFITYMTQDNARAMRSKFHVSTKELNSDKANAARLAQRISHIVVRDTITTQKSDEKDSFFNLWSKVKGKKTFSKHVEIIEEATLSEAEVSEIIKVHDAEYDPLDKWNNVGFREAGNDTTRWFNKYVSREQILLAPLAGDDTYYPAETVLNELIRLRDDLLIQIPSDQPAEQEDVVGEEDAA
;
A
#
# COMPACT_ATOMS: atom_id res chain seq x y z
N MET A 1 21.05 -2.84 -2.92
CA MET A 1 19.59 -2.91 -3.11
C MET A 1 18.98 -1.77 -2.33
N ASP A 2 18.00 -1.07 -2.90
CA ASP A 2 17.19 -0.09 -2.17
C ASP A 2 15.95 -0.79 -1.58
N LYS A 3 15.58 -0.41 -0.37
CA LYS A 3 14.51 -1.05 0.41
C LYS A 3 13.28 -0.15 0.44
N GLY A 4 12.16 -0.64 -0.06
CA GLY A 4 10.87 0.05 -0.02
C GLY A 4 9.93 -0.59 0.99
N SER A 5 9.62 0.08 2.10
CA SER A 5 8.73 -0.44 3.14
C SER A 5 7.26 -0.23 2.78
N ILE A 6 6.39 -1.21 3.00
CA ILE A 6 4.99 -1.22 2.56
C ILE A 6 4.09 -1.00 3.77
N SER A 7 3.10 -0.12 3.64
CA SER A 7 2.06 0.03 4.66
C SER A 7 0.69 -0.05 4.01
N PHE A 8 -0.19 -0.90 4.55
CA PHE A 8 -1.52 -1.14 4.00
C PHE A 8 -2.60 -0.31 4.69
N PHE A 9 -3.57 0.13 3.91
CA PHE A 9 -4.69 0.97 4.32
C PHE A 9 -5.98 0.34 3.82
N GLU A 10 -6.93 0.15 4.73
CA GLU A 10 -8.25 -0.37 4.37
C GLU A 10 -9.12 0.78 3.86
N VAL A 11 -9.81 0.54 2.75
CA VAL A 11 -10.69 1.54 2.15
C VAL A 11 -12.10 1.39 2.73
N LYS A 12 -12.43 2.25 3.69
CA LYS A 12 -13.72 2.24 4.39
C LYS A 12 -14.85 2.82 3.55
N GLN A 13 -14.55 3.81 2.71
CA GLN A 13 -15.53 4.39 1.80
C GLN A 13 -14.87 4.75 0.47
N CYS A 14 -15.41 4.25 -0.63
CA CYS A 14 -14.94 4.55 -1.99
C CYS A 14 -16.16 4.59 -2.90
N GLY A 15 -16.37 5.70 -3.62
CA GLY A 15 -17.52 5.87 -4.51
C GLY A 15 -18.45 7.00 -4.10
N PHE A 16 -19.70 6.90 -4.52
CA PHE A 16 -20.75 7.89 -4.34
C PHE A 16 -21.75 7.43 -3.29
N TYR A 17 -21.99 8.32 -2.33
CA TYR A 17 -22.87 8.05 -1.19
C TYR A 17 -23.95 9.11 -1.10
N SER A 18 -25.19 8.67 -0.92
CA SER A 18 -26.30 9.55 -0.54
C SER A 18 -26.40 9.68 0.99
N THR A 19 -27.24 10.61 1.44
CA THR A 19 -27.61 10.71 2.86
C THR A 19 -29.07 10.34 3.01
N LYS A 20 -29.36 9.30 3.81
CA LYS A 20 -30.72 8.89 4.18
C LYS A 20 -30.79 8.83 5.69
N GLU A 21 -31.74 9.55 6.30
CA GLU A 21 -31.93 9.55 7.77
C GLU A 21 -30.61 9.79 8.55
N HIS A 22 -29.83 10.78 8.10
CA HIS A 22 -28.50 11.12 8.64
C HIS A 22 -27.42 10.03 8.54
N LYS A 23 -27.69 8.92 7.84
CA LYS A 23 -26.73 7.86 7.54
C LYS A 23 -26.22 7.98 6.11
N SER A 24 -24.93 7.68 5.94
CA SER A 24 -24.29 7.58 4.63
C SER A 24 -24.65 6.25 4.00
N VAL A 25 -25.34 6.27 2.86
CA VAL A 25 -25.73 5.06 2.13
C VAL A 25 -24.90 5.00 0.86
N TYR A 26 -24.22 3.88 0.64
CA TYR A 26 -23.50 3.62 -0.61
C TYR A 26 -24.53 3.48 -1.74
N GLU A 27 -24.30 4.18 -2.85
CA GLU A 27 -25.17 4.07 -4.02
C GLU A 27 -24.41 3.40 -5.18
N GLU A 28 -23.19 3.84 -5.49
CA GLU A 28 -22.44 3.36 -6.65
C GLU A 28 -20.96 3.76 -6.62
N GLY A 29 -20.17 3.21 -7.54
CA GLY A 29 -18.77 3.55 -7.78
C GLY A 29 -17.80 2.59 -7.10
N SER A 30 -16.79 2.13 -7.82
CA SER A 30 -15.73 1.26 -7.27
C SER A 30 -14.36 1.92 -7.25
N MET A 31 -13.42 1.35 -6.49
CA MET A 31 -12.01 1.78 -6.53
C MET A 31 -11.43 1.63 -7.93
N GLU A 32 -11.73 0.51 -8.61
CA GLU A 32 -11.29 0.25 -9.98
C GLU A 32 -11.76 1.36 -10.92
N GLU A 33 -13.06 1.68 -10.92
CA GLU A 33 -13.63 2.73 -11.77
C GLU A 33 -13.03 4.12 -11.49
N ILE A 34 -12.84 4.47 -10.22
CA ILE A 34 -12.26 5.77 -9.84
C ILE A 34 -10.82 5.88 -10.32
N ILE A 35 -10.02 4.82 -10.14
CA ILE A 35 -8.61 4.81 -10.55
C ILE A 35 -8.50 4.76 -12.08
N ASP A 36 -9.31 3.99 -12.78
CA ASP A 36 -9.34 3.96 -14.25
C ASP A 36 -9.69 5.35 -14.83
N ASN A 37 -10.73 6.00 -14.30
CA ASN A 37 -11.09 7.35 -14.70
C ASN A 37 -9.98 8.37 -14.40
N PHE A 38 -9.27 8.21 -13.27
CA PHE A 38 -8.11 9.03 -12.94
C PHE A 38 -6.96 8.81 -13.93
N CYS A 39 -6.64 7.56 -14.26
CA CYS A 39 -5.61 7.20 -15.23
C CYS A 39 -5.91 7.81 -16.61
N VAL A 40 -7.16 7.74 -17.06
CA VAL A 40 -7.62 8.39 -18.31
C VAL A 40 -7.45 9.90 -18.22
N TRP A 41 -7.83 10.54 -17.12
CA TRP A 41 -7.70 11.98 -16.95
C TRP A 41 -6.24 12.45 -17.02
N VAL A 42 -5.31 11.73 -16.37
CA VAL A 42 -3.89 12.11 -16.34
C VAL A 42 -3.17 11.84 -17.66
N LYS A 43 -3.63 10.87 -18.45
CA LYS A 43 -3.00 10.47 -19.71
C LYS A 43 -2.75 11.66 -20.64
N ASN A 44 -1.54 11.72 -21.20
CA ASN A 44 -1.07 12.77 -22.13
C ASN A 44 -1.03 14.19 -21.58
N ARG A 45 -1.12 14.38 -20.25
CA ARG A 45 -0.93 15.70 -19.62
C ARG A 45 0.53 15.94 -19.26
N ASP A 46 0.89 17.22 -19.17
CA ASP A 46 2.17 17.64 -18.60
C ASP A 46 2.11 17.52 -17.08
N PHE A 47 3.25 17.25 -16.45
CA PHE A 47 3.37 17.06 -15.01
C PHE A 47 2.73 18.20 -14.21
N ASN A 48 2.97 19.46 -14.60
CA ASN A 48 2.42 20.65 -13.93
C ASN A 48 0.88 20.79 -14.04
N GLN A 49 0.23 20.08 -14.95
CA GLN A 49 -1.22 20.09 -15.16
C GLN A 49 -1.96 19.01 -14.35
N THR A 50 -1.23 18.18 -13.61
CA THR A 50 -1.80 17.04 -12.86
C THR A 50 -2.28 17.40 -11.46
N ILE A 51 -2.34 18.69 -11.11
CA ILE A 51 -2.88 19.16 -9.84
C ILE A 51 -4.32 19.70 -10.03
N PRO A 52 -5.31 19.27 -9.24
CA PRO A 52 -6.70 19.60 -9.55
C PRO A 52 -7.12 21.00 -9.10
N TRP A 53 -6.28 21.75 -8.38
CA TRP A 53 -6.56 23.13 -7.93
C TRP A 53 -5.48 24.12 -8.35
N ASP A 54 -5.82 25.41 -8.32
CA ASP A 54 -4.85 26.49 -8.51
C ASP A 54 -3.93 26.65 -7.29
N THR A 55 -2.62 26.51 -7.51
CA THR A 55 -1.59 26.62 -6.47
C THR A 55 -1.36 28.05 -6.03
N LYS A 56 -1.59 29.05 -6.91
CA LYS A 56 -1.41 30.47 -6.57
C LYS A 56 -2.45 30.94 -5.56
N SER A 57 -3.70 30.53 -5.75
CA SER A 57 -4.80 30.84 -4.82
C SER A 57 -4.78 30.01 -3.54
N HIS A 58 -4.08 28.86 -3.53
CA HIS A 58 -4.05 27.94 -2.38
C HIS A 58 -2.61 27.51 -2.02
N PRO A 59 -1.72 28.44 -1.66
CA PRO A 59 -0.29 28.15 -1.48
C PRO A 59 0.00 27.20 -0.30
N ARG A 60 -0.88 27.16 0.70
CA ARG A 60 -0.75 26.30 1.89
C ARG A 60 -1.25 24.87 1.68
N ARG A 61 -1.94 24.58 0.58
CA ARG A 61 -2.42 23.23 0.30
C ARG A 61 -1.25 22.39 -0.20
N ALA A 62 -1.13 21.14 0.27
CA ALA A 62 -0.10 20.22 -0.19
C ALA A 62 -0.15 20.11 -1.71
N GLN A 63 0.94 20.44 -2.40
CA GLN A 63 1.00 20.45 -3.85
C GLN A 63 1.49 19.09 -4.33
N ILE A 64 0.55 18.28 -4.82
CA ILE A 64 0.78 16.91 -5.26
C ILE A 64 0.49 16.84 -6.76
N TYR A 65 1.40 16.21 -7.48
CA TYR A 65 1.35 15.99 -8.92
C TYR A 65 1.47 14.50 -9.22
N CYS A 66 0.96 14.05 -10.36
CA CYS A 66 1.14 12.68 -10.83
C CYS A 66 2.31 12.63 -11.82
N LYS A 67 3.32 11.79 -11.58
CA LYS A 67 4.49 11.66 -12.46
C LYS A 67 4.49 10.39 -13.30
N SER A 68 4.08 9.26 -12.73
CA SER A 68 4.10 7.98 -13.43
C SER A 68 2.93 7.12 -12.97
N ILE A 69 2.38 6.34 -13.90
CA ILE A 69 1.25 5.44 -13.69
C ILE A 69 1.60 4.12 -14.36
N SER A 70 1.35 3.01 -13.68
CA SER A 70 1.38 1.69 -14.28
C SER A 70 0.20 0.89 -13.74
N GLN A 71 -0.42 0.07 -14.59
CA GLN A 71 -1.57 -0.74 -14.23
C GLN A 71 -1.39 -2.14 -14.80
N ASP A 72 -1.60 -3.15 -13.96
CA ASP A 72 -1.60 -4.54 -14.38
C ASP A 72 -2.94 -4.88 -15.06
N PRO A 73 -2.93 -5.39 -16.30
CA PRO A 73 -4.16 -5.63 -17.06
C PRO A 73 -5.01 -6.78 -16.50
N ALA A 74 -4.41 -7.73 -15.76
CA ALA A 74 -5.09 -8.92 -15.27
C ALA A 74 -5.79 -8.68 -13.92
N THR A 75 -5.09 -8.05 -12.98
CA THR A 75 -5.56 -7.82 -11.60
C THR A 75 -6.16 -6.44 -11.39
N LYS A 76 -5.93 -5.50 -12.31
CA LYS A 76 -6.26 -4.07 -12.19
C LYS A 76 -5.52 -3.36 -11.07
N ASP A 77 -4.54 -4.02 -10.47
CA ASP A 77 -3.60 -3.43 -9.55
C ASP A 77 -2.89 -2.25 -10.22
N THR A 78 -2.96 -1.09 -9.59
CA THR A 78 -2.48 0.16 -10.19
C THR A 78 -1.47 0.81 -9.26
N LEU A 79 -0.29 1.14 -9.76
CA LEU A 79 0.68 1.92 -9.02
C LEU A 79 0.73 3.35 -9.54
N LEU A 80 0.54 4.31 -8.63
CA LEU A 80 0.73 5.73 -8.87
C LEU A 80 2.04 6.20 -8.23
N VAL A 81 2.89 6.85 -9.03
CA VAL A 81 4.00 7.66 -8.54
C VAL A 81 3.56 9.11 -8.56
N LEU A 82 3.30 9.63 -7.37
CA LEU A 82 2.95 11.02 -7.12
C LEU A 82 4.20 11.78 -6.69
N TRP A 83 4.20 13.10 -6.86
CA TRP A 83 5.28 13.97 -6.47
C TRP A 83 4.77 15.08 -5.58
N LYS A 84 5.27 15.12 -4.35
CA LYS A 84 4.96 16.20 -3.40
C LYS A 84 5.98 17.30 -3.57
N ARG A 85 5.53 18.49 -3.99
CA ARG A 85 6.40 19.67 -4.08
C ARG A 85 6.72 20.21 -2.68
N PHE A 86 7.99 20.58 -2.47
CA PHE A 86 8.43 21.38 -1.33
C PHE A 86 8.49 22.87 -1.69
N GLY A 87 8.41 23.71 -0.66
CA GLY A 87 8.72 25.13 -0.81
C GLY A 87 10.18 25.34 -1.20
N ASP A 88 10.50 26.58 -1.59
CA ASP A 88 11.77 26.95 -2.22
C ASP A 88 13.02 26.81 -1.29
N ASP A 89 12.83 26.52 0.00
CA ASP A 89 13.89 26.51 1.05
C ASP A 89 14.26 25.12 1.61
N SER A 90 13.96 24.03 0.91
CA SER A 90 14.36 22.68 1.39
C SER A 90 15.76 22.31 0.93
N GLY A 91 16.66 22.02 1.87
CA GLY A 91 18.03 21.59 1.62
C GLY A 91 18.10 20.14 1.13
N LYS A 92 18.89 19.90 0.06
CA LYS A 92 19.07 18.63 -0.67
C LYS A 92 17.76 18.06 -1.23
N VAL A 93 17.34 18.57 -2.38
CA VAL A 93 16.05 18.21 -2.97
C VAL A 93 16.22 17.78 -4.42
N SER A 94 15.58 16.67 -4.76
CA SER A 94 15.42 16.20 -6.12
C SER A 94 14.39 17.09 -6.85
N GLY A 95 14.69 17.46 -8.09
CA GLY A 95 13.81 18.28 -8.92
C GLY A 95 13.24 17.50 -10.11
N ILE A 96 12.03 17.85 -10.51
CA ILE A 96 11.44 17.43 -11.79
C ILE A 96 11.25 18.65 -12.70
N SER A 97 11.56 18.52 -13.99
CA SER A 97 11.28 19.58 -14.97
C SER A 97 9.77 19.85 -15.11
N PRO A 98 9.32 21.12 -15.16
CA PRO A 98 7.91 21.50 -15.36
C PRO A 98 7.26 20.91 -16.62
N ASP A 99 8.05 20.76 -17.67
CA ASP A 99 7.61 20.28 -18.98
C ASP A 99 7.74 18.76 -19.11
N ALA A 100 8.13 18.06 -18.04
CA ALA A 100 8.16 16.61 -18.00
C ALA A 100 6.75 16.06 -18.24
N LYS A 101 6.63 15.05 -19.10
CA LYS A 101 5.35 14.38 -19.32
C LYS A 101 5.08 13.34 -18.24
N VAL A 102 3.81 13.06 -18.01
CA VAL A 102 3.45 11.90 -17.19
C VAL A 102 3.85 10.63 -17.92
N GLY A 103 4.59 9.76 -17.22
CA GLY A 103 5.07 8.49 -17.77
C GLY A 103 6.33 8.60 -18.64
N SER A 104 6.95 9.78 -18.79
CA SER A 104 8.27 9.89 -19.42
C SER A 104 9.39 9.32 -18.53
N ASP A 105 10.47 8.89 -19.17
CA ASP A 105 11.66 8.26 -18.59
C ASP A 105 12.27 9.04 -17.41
N THR A 106 13.12 8.37 -16.63
CA THR A 106 13.79 8.92 -15.44
C THR A 106 14.74 10.09 -15.75
N SER A 107 15.12 10.26 -17.02
CA SER A 107 16.00 11.33 -17.52
C SER A 107 15.49 12.75 -17.33
N ASP A 108 14.18 12.93 -17.08
CA ASP A 108 13.58 14.25 -16.80
C ASP A 108 13.72 14.69 -15.34
N SER A 109 14.35 13.85 -14.51
CA SER A 109 14.63 14.16 -13.12
C SER A 109 16.04 14.72 -12.97
N ILE A 110 16.15 15.85 -12.28
CA ILE A 110 17.40 16.59 -12.13
C ILE A 110 17.73 16.63 -10.65
N LYS A 111 18.91 16.15 -10.26
CA LYS A 111 19.46 16.42 -8.93
C LYS A 111 19.90 17.88 -8.89
N ILE A 112 19.16 18.70 -8.15
CA ILE A 112 19.49 20.12 -8.03
C ILE A 112 20.35 20.29 -6.79
N ASP A 113 21.62 20.61 -7.01
CA ASP A 113 22.50 21.11 -5.95
C ASP A 113 21.97 22.48 -5.49
N PRO A 114 21.99 22.85 -4.19
CA PRO A 114 21.37 24.07 -3.65
C PRO A 114 21.86 25.41 -4.24
N LYS A 115 22.76 25.40 -5.23
CA LYS A 115 23.40 26.58 -5.82
C LYS A 115 23.01 26.89 -7.25
N VAL A 116 22.11 26.14 -7.90
CA VAL A 116 21.73 26.43 -9.29
C VAL A 116 20.56 27.43 -9.33
N LYS A 117 20.89 28.73 -9.23
CA LYS A 117 19.96 29.81 -9.55
C LYS A 117 19.62 29.78 -11.05
N GLY A 118 18.37 29.51 -11.39
CA GLY A 118 17.83 29.80 -12.73
C GLY A 118 17.13 28.66 -13.48
N GLN A 119 17.15 27.42 -12.98
CA GLN A 119 16.33 26.35 -13.57
C GLN A 119 14.98 26.27 -12.85
N SER A 120 13.88 26.41 -13.58
CA SER A 120 12.54 26.15 -13.03
C SER A 120 12.41 24.64 -12.84
N ALA A 121 12.42 24.16 -11.60
CA ALA A 121 12.21 22.77 -11.30
C ALA A 121 11.28 22.60 -10.10
N PHE A 122 10.47 21.55 -10.14
CA PHE A 122 9.61 21.14 -9.05
C PHE A 122 10.44 20.36 -8.03
N LEU A 123 11.01 21.08 -7.08
CA LEU A 123 11.67 20.50 -5.91
C LEU A 123 10.65 19.71 -5.09
N GLY A 124 10.93 18.45 -4.80
CA GLY A 124 10.02 17.61 -4.05
C GLY A 124 10.53 16.18 -3.83
N GLN A 125 9.61 15.31 -3.44
CA GLN A 125 9.86 13.88 -3.24
C GLN A 125 8.77 13.04 -3.89
N PRO A 126 9.12 11.85 -4.41
CA PRO A 126 8.15 10.89 -4.90
C PRO A 126 7.36 10.27 -3.74
N MET A 127 6.16 9.82 -4.06
CA MET A 127 5.30 9.02 -3.20
C MET A 127 4.70 7.90 -4.02
N TYR A 128 4.76 6.67 -3.53
CA TYR A 128 4.33 5.49 -4.26
C TYR A 128 3.08 4.92 -3.61
N TYR A 129 1.99 4.79 -4.38
CA TYR A 129 0.73 4.24 -3.91
C TYR A 129 0.24 3.13 -4.83
N TRP A 130 0.08 1.95 -4.26
CA TRP A 130 -0.43 0.75 -4.90
C TRP A 130 -1.90 0.57 -4.54
N PHE A 131 -2.77 0.59 -5.53
CA PHE A 131 -4.21 0.38 -5.40
C PHE A 131 -4.51 -1.05 -5.80
N ILE A 132 -5.27 -1.76 -4.96
CA ILE A 132 -5.55 -3.19 -5.09
C ILE A 132 -7.07 -3.36 -5.07
N PRO A 133 -7.77 -3.14 -6.20
CA PRO A 133 -9.22 -3.07 -6.22
C PRO A 133 -9.91 -4.34 -5.70
N ASN A 134 -9.41 -5.52 -6.08
CA ASN A 134 -9.98 -6.81 -5.67
C ASN A 134 -9.78 -7.18 -4.18
N ARG A 135 -9.06 -6.35 -3.42
CA ARG A 135 -8.90 -6.44 -1.98
C ARG A 135 -9.46 -5.22 -1.25
N ASN A 136 -9.97 -4.23 -1.99
CA ASN A 136 -10.40 -2.94 -1.46
C ASN A 136 -9.36 -2.31 -0.50
N VAL A 137 -8.08 -2.41 -0.88
CA VAL A 137 -6.92 -1.96 -0.09
C VAL A 137 -6.03 -1.07 -0.92
N ILE A 138 -5.39 -0.12 -0.24
CA ILE A 138 -4.33 0.73 -0.80
C ILE A 138 -3.08 0.49 0.02
N ALA A 139 -1.92 0.47 -0.61
CA ALA A 139 -0.64 0.40 0.07
C ALA A 139 0.25 1.59 -0.30
N SER A 140 0.97 2.15 0.66
CA SER A 140 2.09 3.06 0.37
C SER A 140 3.39 2.27 0.33
N VAL A 141 4.26 2.56 -0.64
CA VAL A 141 5.63 2.01 -0.67
C VAL A 141 6.62 3.14 -0.38
N ASN A 142 7.34 3.02 0.72
CA ASN A 142 8.23 4.06 1.24
C ASN A 142 9.70 3.65 1.13
N PHE A 143 10.38 4.22 0.15
CA PHE A 143 11.83 4.20 -0.01
C PHE A 143 12.49 5.34 0.75
N THR A 144 13.82 5.26 0.90
CA THR A 144 14.62 6.27 1.61
C THR A 144 14.52 7.69 1.02
N HIS A 145 14.30 7.80 -0.30
CA HIS A 145 14.14 9.08 -1.02
C HIS A 145 12.67 9.51 -1.16
N SER A 146 11.71 8.75 -0.64
CA SER A 146 10.28 8.97 -0.85
C SER A 146 9.56 9.40 0.43
N SER A 147 8.29 9.75 0.31
CA SER A 147 7.44 10.07 1.47
C SER A 147 6.05 9.42 1.33
N ALA A 148 5.35 9.29 2.46
CA ALA A 148 3.99 8.78 2.51
C ALA A 148 3.07 9.75 3.26
N MET A 149 2.01 10.21 2.59
CA MET A 149 0.93 11.06 3.12
C MET A 149 -0.43 10.59 2.60
N THR A 150 -0.88 9.42 3.05
CA THR A 150 -2.06 8.72 2.50
C THR A 150 -3.32 9.61 2.51
N LYS A 151 -3.53 10.40 3.57
CA LYS A 151 -4.68 11.32 3.66
C LYS A 151 -4.67 12.37 2.55
N ASP A 152 -3.53 13.01 2.30
CA ASP A 152 -3.41 14.04 1.27
C ASP A 152 -3.56 13.44 -0.14
N VAL A 153 -3.12 12.20 -0.34
CA VAL A 153 -3.32 11.46 -1.60
C VAL A 153 -4.78 11.10 -1.82
N CYS A 154 -5.49 10.65 -0.78
CA CYS A 154 -6.93 10.42 -0.85
C CYS A 154 -7.70 11.71 -1.18
N ASP A 155 -7.35 12.82 -0.51
CA ASP A 155 -7.93 14.14 -0.77
C ASP A 155 -7.59 14.64 -2.19
N TYR A 156 -6.39 14.36 -2.68
CA TYR A 156 -5.97 14.66 -4.05
C TYR A 156 -6.85 13.91 -5.07
N LEU A 157 -6.96 12.58 -4.95
CA LEU A 157 -7.79 11.76 -5.84
C LEU A 157 -9.27 12.18 -5.80
N LYS A 158 -9.81 12.40 -4.60
CA LYS A 158 -11.18 12.88 -4.42
C LYS A 158 -11.41 14.22 -5.14
N ARG A 159 -10.46 15.16 -5.04
CA ARG A 159 -10.57 16.45 -5.74
C ARG A 159 -10.41 16.33 -7.25
N CYS A 160 -9.59 15.40 -7.73
CA CYS A 160 -9.54 15.07 -9.17
C CYS A 160 -10.90 14.58 -9.64
N LEU A 161 -11.53 13.66 -8.90
CA LEU A 161 -12.87 13.16 -9.20
C LEU A 161 -13.92 14.29 -9.22
N ASP A 162 -13.92 15.15 -8.21
CA ASP A 162 -14.89 16.23 -8.09
C ASP A 162 -14.69 17.33 -9.15
N TYR A 163 -13.45 17.71 -9.46
CA TYR A 163 -13.17 18.92 -10.24
C TYR A 163 -12.77 18.65 -11.68
N ARG A 164 -12.23 17.47 -11.99
CA ARG A 164 -11.53 17.22 -13.25
C ARG A 164 -12.05 16.02 -14.03
N ILE A 165 -12.66 15.06 -13.36
CA ILE A 165 -13.25 13.87 -13.98
C ILE A 165 -14.73 14.14 -14.24
N ASP A 166 -15.17 13.81 -15.46
CA ASP A 166 -16.57 13.89 -15.86
C ASP A 166 -17.32 12.65 -15.39
N HIS A 167 -18.58 12.86 -15.00
CA HIS A 167 -19.46 11.79 -14.55
C HIS A 167 -20.88 12.12 -15.02
N GLN A 168 -21.58 11.14 -15.58
CA GLN A 168 -22.87 11.36 -16.25
C GLN A 168 -23.90 12.02 -15.33
N ARG A 169 -23.85 11.70 -14.03
CA ARG A 169 -24.78 12.23 -13.01
C ARG A 169 -24.25 13.44 -12.23
N LYS A 170 -23.14 14.04 -12.68
CA LYS A 170 -22.56 15.24 -12.07
C LYS A 170 -23.32 16.48 -12.52
N LYS A 171 -23.82 17.26 -11.58
CA LYS A 171 -24.42 18.58 -11.78
C LYS A 171 -23.52 19.63 -11.15
N VAL A 172 -23.24 20.69 -11.92
CA VAL A 172 -22.49 21.85 -11.46
C VAL A 172 -23.42 23.06 -11.53
N ASN A 173 -23.78 23.60 -10.37
CA ASN A 173 -24.53 24.83 -10.27
C ASN A 173 -23.57 25.97 -9.93
N GLU A 174 -23.68 27.08 -10.65
CA GLU A 174 -22.88 28.28 -10.37
C GLU A 174 -23.79 29.38 -9.81
N SER A 175 -23.37 29.99 -8.71
CA SER A 175 -24.03 31.18 -8.17
C SER A 175 -23.02 32.30 -8.06
N GLU A 176 -23.35 33.46 -8.59
CA GLU A 176 -22.56 34.67 -8.42
C GLU A 176 -23.10 35.47 -7.23
N SER A 177 -22.20 35.95 -6.38
CA SER A 177 -22.51 36.85 -5.28
C SER A 177 -21.42 37.89 -5.19
N VAL A 178 -21.69 39.03 -4.57
CA VAL A 178 -20.69 40.08 -4.42
C VAL A 178 -20.03 39.95 -3.05
N ASN A 179 -18.71 40.06 -3.01
CA ASN A 179 -17.97 40.12 -1.76
C ASN A 179 -18.32 41.43 -1.02
N PRO A 180 -18.91 41.36 0.18
CA PRO A 180 -19.35 42.56 0.91
C PRO A 180 -18.19 43.48 1.31
N ASN A 181 -16.95 42.97 1.35
CA ASN A 181 -15.79 43.74 1.82
C ASN A 181 -15.08 44.51 0.71
N ASN A 182 -15.14 44.06 -0.54
CA ASN A 182 -14.37 44.66 -1.64
C ASN A 182 -15.12 44.75 -2.97
N GLY A 183 -16.41 44.39 -3.01
CA GLY A 183 -17.24 44.48 -4.22
C GLY A 183 -16.87 43.47 -5.32
N ALA A 184 -15.91 42.57 -5.10
CA ALA A 184 -15.49 41.60 -6.11
C ALA A 184 -16.55 40.50 -6.29
N ALA A 185 -16.73 40.03 -7.53
CA ALA A 185 -17.57 38.88 -7.83
C ALA A 185 -17.00 37.61 -7.17
N ILE A 186 -17.86 36.90 -6.43
CA ILE A 186 -17.64 35.58 -5.86
C ILE A 186 -18.49 34.60 -6.66
N ILE A 187 -17.83 33.81 -7.50
CA ILE A 187 -18.45 32.68 -8.19
C ILE A 187 -18.35 31.46 -7.28
N ARG A 188 -19.49 30.93 -6.82
CA ARG A 188 -19.56 29.67 -6.07
C ARG A 188 -20.01 28.56 -7.01
N LYS A 189 -19.20 27.51 -7.12
CA LYS A 189 -19.56 26.29 -7.86
C LYS A 189 -19.98 25.21 -6.86
N PHE A 190 -21.20 24.73 -7.00
CA PHE A 190 -21.74 23.60 -6.23
C PHE A 190 -21.71 22.37 -7.12
N ILE A 191 -20.83 21.41 -6.77
CA ILE A 191 -20.75 20.12 -7.44
C ILE A 191 -21.61 19.13 -6.66
N THR A 192 -22.56 18.50 -7.32
CA THR A 192 -23.46 17.51 -6.73
C THR A 192 -23.62 16.35 -7.71
N TYR A 193 -23.66 15.14 -7.19
CA TYR A 193 -23.98 13.94 -7.98
C TYR A 193 -25.43 13.56 -7.68
N MET A 194 -26.17 13.02 -8.64
CA MET A 194 -27.57 12.60 -8.42
C MET A 194 -27.70 11.09 -8.52
N THR A 195 -28.58 10.48 -7.72
CA THR A 195 -28.96 9.07 -7.86
C THR A 195 -29.55 8.78 -9.25
N GLN A 196 -29.63 7.51 -9.65
CA GLN A 196 -30.15 7.11 -10.98
C GLN A 196 -31.60 7.58 -11.22
N ASP A 197 -32.43 7.58 -10.17
CA ASP A 197 -33.80 8.11 -10.17
C ASP A 197 -33.86 9.65 -10.09
N ASN A 198 -32.70 10.32 -9.98
CA ASN A 198 -32.54 11.76 -9.79
C ASN A 198 -33.29 12.30 -8.54
N ALA A 199 -33.61 11.43 -7.58
CA ALA A 199 -34.37 11.79 -6.37
C ALA A 199 -33.49 12.35 -5.26
N ARG A 200 -32.21 11.93 -5.16
CA ARG A 200 -31.32 12.27 -4.05
C ARG A 200 -29.97 12.76 -4.55
N ALA A 201 -29.39 13.69 -3.79
CA ALA A 201 -28.02 14.13 -3.97
C ALA A 201 -27.04 13.14 -3.33
N MET A 202 -25.94 12.90 -4.03
CA MET A 202 -24.82 12.06 -3.62
C MET A 202 -23.54 12.90 -3.53
N ARG A 203 -22.61 12.43 -2.72
CA ARG A 203 -21.26 12.99 -2.56
C ARG A 203 -20.23 11.89 -2.81
N SER A 204 -19.17 12.24 -3.52
CA SER A 204 -17.98 11.40 -3.61
C SER A 204 -17.35 11.25 -2.22
N LYS A 205 -16.93 10.03 -1.89
CA LYS A 205 -16.15 9.72 -0.69
C LYS A 205 -14.99 8.82 -1.06
N PHE A 206 -13.84 9.14 -0.47
CA PHE A 206 -12.63 8.34 -0.55
C PHE A 206 -11.98 8.40 0.84
N HIS A 207 -12.35 7.48 1.70
CA HIS A 207 -11.90 7.43 3.09
C HIS A 207 -11.19 6.11 3.34
N VAL A 208 -9.99 6.23 3.88
CA VAL A 208 -9.16 5.11 4.26
C VAL A 208 -8.86 5.19 5.75
N SER A 209 -8.80 4.04 6.39
CA SER A 209 -8.24 3.91 7.73
C SER A 209 -6.91 3.21 7.62
N THR A 210 -5.94 3.61 8.45
CA THR A 210 -4.76 2.78 8.70
C THR A 210 -5.27 1.42 9.12
N LYS A 211 -5.01 0.41 8.28
CA LYS A 211 -5.15 -0.95 8.73
C LYS A 211 -3.89 -1.15 9.55
N GLU A 212 -3.99 -0.99 10.87
CA GLU A 212 -3.06 -1.71 11.73
C GLU A 212 -3.31 -3.17 11.38
N LEU A 213 -2.53 -3.69 10.44
CA LEU A 213 -2.14 -5.07 10.51
C LEU A 213 -1.40 -5.14 11.84
N ASN A 214 -2.13 -5.35 12.94
CA ASN A 214 -1.61 -5.98 14.14
C ASN A 214 -1.26 -7.42 13.76
N SER A 215 -0.39 -7.53 12.76
CA SER A 215 0.00 -8.74 12.06
C SER A 215 0.48 -9.71 13.11
N ASP A 216 1.31 -9.29 14.06
CA ASP A 216 1.88 -10.19 15.05
C ASP A 216 0.86 -10.90 15.95
N LYS A 217 -0.25 -10.24 16.36
CA LYS A 217 -1.26 -10.84 17.26
C LYS A 217 -2.37 -11.55 16.51
N ALA A 218 -2.98 -10.88 15.53
CA ALA A 218 -4.05 -11.49 14.74
C ALA A 218 -3.53 -12.68 13.90
N ASN A 219 -2.27 -12.64 13.43
CA ASN A 219 -1.66 -13.79 12.74
C ASN A 219 -1.31 -14.90 13.70
N ALA A 220 -0.81 -14.59 14.89
CA ALA A 220 -0.46 -15.61 15.85
C ALA A 220 -1.69 -16.43 16.29
N ALA A 221 -2.85 -15.80 16.49
CA ALA A 221 -4.08 -16.51 16.82
C ALA A 221 -4.53 -17.47 15.70
N ARG A 222 -4.50 -17.01 14.45
CA ARG A 222 -4.92 -17.82 13.29
C ARG A 222 -3.91 -18.92 12.95
N LEU A 223 -2.62 -18.64 13.07
CA LEU A 223 -1.55 -19.61 12.84
C LEU A 223 -1.54 -20.67 13.95
N ALA A 224 -1.68 -20.26 15.21
CA ALA A 224 -1.80 -21.18 16.35
C ALA A 224 -2.86 -22.26 16.14
N GLN A 225 -4.00 -21.91 15.55
CA GLN A 225 -5.09 -22.86 15.25
C GLN A 225 -4.79 -23.85 14.11
N ARG A 226 -3.82 -23.56 13.25
CA ARG A 226 -3.55 -24.33 12.02
C ARG A 226 -2.22 -25.08 12.06
N ILE A 227 -1.27 -24.59 12.84
CA ILE A 227 0.06 -25.20 12.98
C ILE A 227 -0.12 -26.57 13.64
N SER A 228 0.36 -27.59 12.95
CA SER A 228 0.49 -28.95 13.49
C SER A 228 1.94 -29.29 13.80
N HIS A 229 2.88 -28.75 13.01
CA HIS A 229 4.30 -28.97 13.21
C HIS A 229 5.09 -27.69 13.03
N ILE A 230 6.18 -27.57 13.79
CA ILE A 230 7.21 -26.56 13.59
C ILE A 230 8.38 -27.18 12.86
N VAL A 231 8.94 -26.43 11.92
CA VAL A 231 10.08 -26.85 11.10
C VAL A 231 11.21 -25.86 11.29
N VAL A 232 12.32 -26.31 11.86
CA VAL A 232 13.53 -25.49 12.08
C VAL A 232 14.65 -26.02 11.22
N ARG A 233 15.24 -25.17 10.39
CA ARG A 233 16.50 -25.43 9.71
C ARG A 233 17.59 -24.64 10.39
N ASP A 234 18.65 -25.34 10.78
CA ASP A 234 19.82 -24.72 11.40
C ASP A 234 21.13 -25.39 10.95
N THR A 235 22.25 -24.73 11.20
CA THR A 235 23.61 -25.19 10.96
C THR A 235 24.30 -25.39 12.31
N ILE A 236 24.29 -26.64 12.79
CA ILE A 236 24.94 -26.97 14.05
C ILE A 236 26.44 -27.02 13.87
N THR A 237 27.18 -26.21 14.64
CA THR A 237 28.63 -26.30 14.77
C THR A 237 29.02 -26.58 16.22
N THR A 238 29.98 -27.48 16.42
CA THR A 238 30.48 -27.92 17.73
C THR A 238 31.49 -26.97 18.39
N GLN A 239 31.70 -25.76 17.88
CA GLN A 239 32.73 -24.83 18.37
C GLN A 239 32.24 -23.78 19.39
N LYS A 240 30.93 -23.71 19.69
CA LYS A 240 30.42 -22.85 20.76
C LYS A 240 29.55 -23.63 21.72
N SER A 241 29.77 -23.44 23.02
CA SER A 241 28.76 -23.71 24.02
C SER A 241 27.79 -22.53 23.98
N ASP A 242 26.69 -22.67 23.24
CA ASP A 242 25.67 -21.64 23.19
C ASP A 242 24.82 -21.72 24.46
N GLU A 243 25.14 -20.85 25.42
CA GLU A 243 24.41 -20.66 26.68
C GLU A 243 23.19 -19.73 26.54
N LYS A 244 22.69 -19.46 25.32
CA LYS A 244 21.67 -18.42 25.13
C LYS A 244 20.44 -18.73 24.27
N ASP A 245 20.23 -19.97 23.83
CA ASP A 245 19.03 -20.30 23.05
C ASP A 245 18.11 -21.27 23.79
N SER A 246 16.94 -20.77 24.20
CA SER A 246 15.91 -21.53 24.91
C SER A 246 15.44 -22.78 24.15
N PHE A 247 15.53 -22.80 22.82
CA PHE A 247 15.17 -23.94 21.98
C PHE A 247 16.24 -25.05 21.96
N PHE A 248 17.52 -24.72 22.11
CA PHE A 248 18.62 -25.68 22.02
C PHE A 248 18.91 -26.45 23.32
N ASN A 249 18.39 -25.98 24.46
CA ASN A 249 18.58 -26.63 25.77
C ASN A 249 17.93 -28.02 25.89
N LEU A 250 16.98 -28.38 25.03
CA LEU A 250 16.35 -29.71 25.04
C LEU A 250 17.28 -30.82 24.54
N TRP A 251 18.19 -30.53 23.61
CA TRP A 251 18.91 -31.59 22.89
C TRP A 251 20.33 -31.87 23.39
N SER A 252 20.97 -30.94 24.12
CA SER A 252 22.39 -31.05 24.55
C SER A 252 22.75 -32.28 25.42
N LYS A 253 21.77 -33.12 25.80
CA LYS A 253 21.95 -34.34 26.60
C LYS A 253 22.28 -35.62 25.82
N VAL A 254 22.38 -35.60 24.48
CA VAL A 254 22.59 -36.84 23.68
C VAL A 254 23.91 -36.83 22.87
N LYS A 255 25.02 -37.13 23.58
CA LYS A 255 26.30 -37.75 23.13
C LYS A 255 27.19 -37.10 22.04
N GLY A 256 28.45 -36.82 22.44
CA GLY A 256 29.68 -37.29 21.74
C GLY A 256 30.43 -36.33 20.80
N LYS A 257 31.55 -35.76 21.27
CA LYS A 257 32.47 -34.82 20.59
C LYS A 257 33.08 -35.34 19.26
N LYS A 258 32.70 -34.74 18.13
CA LYS A 258 33.53 -34.58 16.90
C LYS A 258 33.13 -33.28 16.18
N THR A 259 34.11 -32.53 15.69
CA THR A 259 33.87 -31.24 15.03
C THR A 259 33.35 -31.40 13.61
N PHE A 260 32.10 -30.99 13.37
CA PHE A 260 31.45 -31.02 12.04
C PHE A 260 30.40 -29.89 11.98
N SER A 261 30.21 -29.25 10.82
CA SER A 261 29.08 -28.35 10.56
C SER A 261 27.98 -29.08 9.78
N LYS A 262 26.88 -29.49 10.44
CA LYS A 262 25.75 -30.16 9.77
C LYS A 262 24.61 -29.17 9.57
N HIS A 263 24.10 -29.12 8.35
CA HIS A 263 22.75 -28.68 8.09
C HIS A 263 21.76 -29.70 8.67
N VAL A 264 20.90 -29.25 9.57
CA VAL A 264 19.88 -30.08 10.21
C VAL A 264 18.51 -29.45 9.99
N GLU A 265 17.55 -30.26 9.59
CA GLU A 265 16.13 -29.90 9.56
C GLU A 265 15.44 -30.70 10.66
N ILE A 266 14.79 -29.99 11.58
CA ILE A 266 14.04 -30.55 12.70
C ILE A 266 12.57 -30.28 12.43
N ILE A 267 11.74 -31.32 12.47
CA ILE A 267 10.30 -31.22 12.34
C ILE A 267 9.71 -31.80 13.62
N GLU A 268 9.00 -30.98 14.38
CA GLU A 268 8.40 -31.36 15.65
C GLU A 268 6.90 -31.09 15.60
N GLU A 269 6.10 -32.07 16.01
CA GLU A 269 4.66 -31.89 16.18
C GLU A 269 4.42 -30.98 17.39
N ALA A 270 3.72 -29.87 17.18
CA ALA A 270 3.53 -28.85 18.20
C ALA A 270 2.16 -28.21 18.03
N THR A 271 1.44 -28.09 19.16
CA THR A 271 0.26 -27.23 19.27
C THR A 271 0.71 -25.96 19.96
N LEU A 272 0.67 -24.83 19.24
CA LEU A 272 1.13 -23.55 19.76
C LEU A 272 -0.05 -22.66 20.17
N SER A 273 0.14 -21.87 21.21
CA SER A 273 -0.72 -20.76 21.57
C SER A 273 -0.40 -19.51 20.76
N GLU A 274 -1.32 -18.53 20.75
CA GLU A 274 -1.09 -17.21 20.13
C GLU A 274 0.18 -16.54 20.70
N ALA A 275 0.40 -16.59 22.01
CA ALA A 275 1.58 -15.97 22.60
C ALA A 275 2.90 -16.59 22.08
N GLU A 276 2.94 -17.91 21.95
CA GLU A 276 4.12 -18.65 21.46
C GLU A 276 4.38 -18.38 19.98
N VAL A 277 3.34 -18.33 19.14
CA VAL A 277 3.52 -17.97 17.72
C VAL A 277 4.03 -16.53 17.57
N SER A 278 3.51 -15.58 18.35
CA SER A 278 4.03 -14.20 18.36
C SER A 278 5.50 -14.15 18.82
N GLU A 279 5.91 -14.99 19.76
CA GLU A 279 7.29 -15.07 20.22
C GLU A 279 8.22 -15.66 19.16
N ILE A 280 7.80 -16.74 18.48
CA ILE A 280 8.53 -17.33 17.35
C ILE A 280 8.73 -16.30 16.22
N ILE A 281 7.69 -15.52 15.90
CA ILE A 281 7.79 -14.45 14.89
C ILE A 281 8.85 -13.41 15.30
N LYS A 282 8.85 -12.97 16.57
CA LYS A 282 9.84 -11.98 17.06
C LYS A 282 11.27 -12.50 17.04
N VAL A 283 11.47 -13.76 17.45
CA VAL A 283 12.79 -14.40 17.43
C VAL A 283 13.26 -14.55 15.99
N HIS A 284 12.37 -15.01 15.10
CA HIS A 284 12.64 -15.12 13.66
C HIS A 284 13.06 -13.77 13.06
N ASP A 285 12.32 -12.68 13.31
CA ASP A 285 12.67 -11.35 12.79
C ASP A 285 14.02 -10.82 13.30
N ALA A 286 14.39 -11.17 14.54
CA ALA A 286 15.66 -10.75 15.12
C ALA A 286 16.86 -11.51 14.53
N GLU A 287 16.67 -12.77 14.14
CA GLU A 287 17.74 -13.69 13.73
C GLU A 287 17.79 -13.96 12.23
N TYR A 288 16.74 -13.61 11.48
CA TYR A 288 16.64 -13.91 10.06
C TYR A 288 17.65 -13.13 9.21
N ASP A 289 18.59 -13.85 8.58
CA ASP A 289 19.47 -13.32 7.55
C ASP A 289 18.92 -13.66 6.15
N PRO A 290 18.52 -12.65 5.34
CA PRO A 290 18.05 -12.88 3.97
C PRO A 290 19.12 -13.41 3.01
N LEU A 291 20.41 -13.32 3.36
CA LEU A 291 21.51 -13.90 2.59
C LEU A 291 21.73 -15.39 2.91
N ASP A 292 21.26 -15.85 4.07
CA ASP A 292 21.29 -17.24 4.46
C ASP A 292 20.09 -17.99 3.85
N LYS A 293 20.38 -18.91 2.93
CA LYS A 293 19.37 -19.71 2.23
C LYS A 293 18.97 -20.96 3.00
N TRP A 294 19.69 -21.32 4.06
CA TRP A 294 19.49 -22.55 4.81
C TRP A 294 18.77 -22.32 6.12
N ASN A 295 19.31 -21.46 7.00
CA ASN A 295 18.78 -21.26 8.34
C ASN A 295 17.42 -20.55 8.28
N ASN A 296 16.37 -21.20 8.77
CA ASN A 296 15.01 -20.66 8.69
C ASN A 296 14.04 -21.39 9.63
N VAL A 297 12.98 -20.71 10.03
CA VAL A 297 11.89 -21.29 10.83
C VAL A 297 10.62 -21.30 10.00
N GLY A 298 9.87 -22.40 10.08
CA GLY A 298 8.64 -22.64 9.35
C GLY A 298 7.66 -23.49 10.13
N PHE A 299 6.53 -23.79 9.50
CA PHE A 299 5.46 -24.59 10.07
C PHE A 299 4.78 -25.44 8.99
N ARG A 300 4.08 -26.49 9.43
CA ARG A 300 3.16 -27.30 8.60
C ARG A 300 1.75 -27.22 9.16
N GLU A 301 0.77 -27.36 8.27
CA GLU A 301 -0.64 -27.34 8.63
C GLU A 301 -1.19 -28.75 8.74
N ALA A 302 -2.21 -28.96 9.57
CA ALA A 302 -2.86 -30.25 9.69
C ALA A 302 -3.37 -30.74 8.32
N GLY A 303 -2.94 -31.93 7.89
CA GLY A 303 -3.27 -32.51 6.58
C GLY A 303 -2.44 -31.98 5.41
N ASN A 304 -1.40 -31.16 5.65
CA ASN A 304 -0.49 -30.68 4.61
C ASN A 304 0.98 -30.79 5.02
N ASP A 305 1.72 -31.68 4.36
CA ASP A 305 3.14 -31.92 4.62
C ASP A 305 4.08 -30.85 4.04
N THR A 306 3.54 -29.86 3.34
CA THR A 306 4.34 -28.78 2.75
C THR A 306 4.77 -27.80 3.84
N THR A 307 6.08 -27.70 4.08
CA THR A 307 6.64 -26.70 4.98
C THR A 307 6.44 -25.29 4.42
N ARG A 308 5.72 -24.46 5.17
CA ARG A 308 5.58 -23.01 4.97
C ARG A 308 6.60 -22.31 5.86
N TRP A 309 7.28 -21.29 5.36
CA TRP A 309 8.33 -20.62 6.12
C TRP A 309 7.82 -19.31 6.74
N PHE A 310 8.17 -19.04 7.99
CA PHE A 310 7.78 -17.80 8.66
C PHE A 310 8.33 -16.58 7.93
N ASN A 311 9.52 -16.64 7.33
CA ASN A 311 10.05 -15.54 6.50
C ASN A 311 9.23 -15.22 5.23
N LYS A 312 8.24 -16.06 4.88
CA LYS A 312 7.26 -15.84 3.82
C LYS A 312 5.87 -15.45 4.36
N TYR A 313 5.64 -15.59 5.67
CA TYR A 313 4.35 -15.41 6.33
C TYR A 313 4.31 -14.23 7.30
N VAL A 314 5.44 -13.91 7.93
CA VAL A 314 5.70 -12.60 8.50
C VAL A 314 5.72 -11.66 7.30
N SER A 315 4.75 -10.75 7.27
CA SER A 315 4.53 -9.83 6.16
C SER A 315 5.87 -9.25 5.75
N ARG A 316 6.34 -9.57 4.54
CA ARG A 316 7.41 -8.80 3.93
C ARG A 316 6.76 -7.48 3.57
N GLU A 317 6.64 -6.59 4.54
CA GLU A 317 6.27 -5.19 4.34
C GLU A 317 7.43 -4.46 3.65
N GLN A 318 8.13 -5.11 2.73
CA GLN A 318 9.29 -4.60 2.05
C GLN A 318 9.43 -5.24 0.67
N ILE A 319 9.78 -4.42 -0.30
CA ILE A 319 10.34 -4.84 -1.58
C ILE A 319 11.80 -4.40 -1.68
N LEU A 320 12.57 -5.11 -2.50
CA LEU A 320 13.96 -4.78 -2.79
C LEU A 320 14.09 -4.46 -4.27
N LEU A 321 14.61 -3.28 -4.57
CA LEU A 321 14.89 -2.85 -5.94
C LEU A 321 16.39 -2.66 -6.16
N ALA A 322 16.79 -2.70 -7.43
CA ALA A 322 18.12 -2.23 -7.80
C ALA A 322 18.25 -0.74 -7.40
N PRO A 323 19.42 -0.30 -6.89
CA PRO A 323 19.64 1.11 -6.62
C PRO A 323 19.37 1.97 -7.85
N LEU A 324 18.83 3.18 -7.66
CA LEU A 324 18.67 4.16 -8.74
C LEU A 324 20.02 4.39 -9.45
N ALA A 325 19.99 4.39 -10.78
CA ALA A 325 21.19 4.56 -11.60
C ALA A 325 21.51 6.05 -11.81
N GLY A 326 22.80 6.40 -11.73
CA GLY A 326 23.28 7.74 -12.08
C GLY A 326 22.55 8.89 -11.36
N ASP A 327 21.88 9.72 -12.16
CA ASP A 327 21.18 10.94 -11.70
C ASP A 327 19.68 10.73 -11.43
N ASP A 328 19.17 9.50 -11.59
CA ASP A 328 17.78 9.19 -11.31
C ASP A 328 17.42 9.52 -9.85
N THR A 329 16.23 10.09 -9.67
CA THR A 329 15.74 10.52 -8.34
C THR A 329 14.49 9.78 -7.89
N TYR A 330 13.94 8.92 -8.74
CA TYR A 330 12.75 8.14 -8.47
C TYR A 330 12.66 6.90 -9.36
N TYR A 331 12.01 5.85 -8.87
CA TYR A 331 11.63 4.68 -9.66
C TYR A 331 10.36 4.95 -10.49
N PRO A 332 10.32 4.58 -11.79
CA PRO A 332 9.09 4.56 -12.58
C PRO A 332 8.02 3.64 -11.98
N ALA A 333 6.75 3.92 -12.27
CA ALA A 333 5.64 3.13 -11.74
C ALA A 333 5.72 1.67 -12.19
N GLU A 334 6.09 1.43 -13.44
CA GLU A 334 6.21 0.08 -14.00
C GLU A 334 7.26 -0.77 -13.28
N THR A 335 8.43 -0.21 -13.00
CA THR A 335 9.51 -0.90 -12.28
C THR A 335 9.06 -1.38 -10.91
N VAL A 336 8.38 -0.52 -10.15
CA VAL A 336 7.90 -0.84 -8.81
C VAL A 336 6.70 -1.79 -8.87
N LEU A 337 5.76 -1.57 -9.80
CA LEU A 337 4.57 -2.42 -9.95
C LEU A 337 4.97 -3.85 -10.34
N ASN A 338 5.90 -4.03 -11.28
CA ASN A 338 6.35 -5.36 -11.70
C ASN A 338 6.89 -6.18 -10.52
N GLU A 339 7.64 -5.53 -9.61
CA GLU A 339 8.15 -6.20 -8.41
C GLU A 339 7.04 -6.49 -7.39
N LEU A 340 6.09 -5.57 -7.21
CA LEU A 340 4.91 -5.79 -6.35
C LEU A 340 4.05 -6.94 -6.87
N ILE A 341 3.80 -7.01 -8.18
CA ILE A 341 3.03 -8.08 -8.82
C ILE A 341 3.74 -9.43 -8.65
N ARG A 342 5.06 -9.48 -8.81
CA ARG A 342 5.87 -10.69 -8.59
C ARG A 342 5.73 -11.25 -7.17
N LEU A 343 5.59 -10.37 -6.19
CA LEU A 343 5.46 -10.72 -4.77
C LEU A 343 4.00 -10.66 -4.28
N ARG A 344 3.03 -10.42 -5.16
CA ARG A 344 1.66 -10.04 -4.81
C ARG A 344 0.99 -11.03 -3.87
N ASP A 345 1.04 -12.31 -4.20
CA ASP A 345 0.36 -13.34 -3.42
C ASP A 345 0.95 -13.46 -2.01
N ASP A 346 2.27 -13.31 -1.88
CA ASP A 346 2.97 -13.30 -0.58
C ASP A 346 2.63 -12.03 0.21
N LEU A 347 2.63 -10.86 -0.45
CA LEU A 347 2.31 -9.57 0.17
C LEU A 347 0.86 -9.47 0.64
N LEU A 348 -0.06 -10.13 -0.06
CA LEU A 348 -1.50 -10.07 0.19
C LEU A 348 -2.06 -11.29 0.90
N ILE A 349 -1.21 -12.25 1.31
CA ILE A 349 -1.63 -13.51 1.95
C ILE A 349 -2.47 -13.30 3.23
N GLN A 350 -2.28 -12.15 3.88
CA GLN A 350 -2.98 -11.76 5.11
C GLN A 350 -4.21 -10.86 4.84
N ILE A 351 -4.40 -10.42 3.60
CA ILE A 351 -5.48 -9.52 3.23
C ILE A 351 -6.57 -10.37 2.55
N PRO A 352 -7.68 -10.64 3.25
CA PRO A 352 -8.74 -11.47 2.70
C PRO A 352 -9.28 -10.88 1.39
N SER A 353 -9.68 -11.77 0.47
CA SER A 353 -10.44 -11.37 -0.70
C SER A 353 -11.85 -10.99 -0.26
N ASP A 354 -12.29 -9.78 -0.59
CA ASP A 354 -13.70 -9.39 -0.47
C ASP A 354 -14.49 -10.04 -1.63
N GLN A 355 -14.53 -11.37 -1.68
CA GLN A 355 -15.56 -12.06 -2.43
C GLN A 355 -16.80 -12.14 -1.52
N PRO A 356 -17.99 -11.73 -1.99
CA PRO A 356 -19.20 -11.95 -1.20
C PRO A 356 -19.33 -13.46 -0.95
N ALA A 357 -19.38 -13.84 0.33
CA ALA A 357 -19.72 -15.21 0.70
C ALA A 357 -21.07 -15.54 0.06
N GLU A 358 -21.11 -16.59 -0.76
CA GLU A 358 -22.37 -17.20 -1.18
C GLU A 358 -23.17 -17.48 0.09
N GLN A 359 -24.35 -16.88 0.19
CA GLN A 359 -25.29 -17.16 1.26
C GLN A 359 -25.68 -18.64 1.10
N GLU A 360 -25.21 -19.49 2.02
CA GLU A 360 -25.79 -20.82 2.17
C GLU A 360 -27.27 -20.64 2.50
N ASP A 361 -28.12 -21.03 1.57
CA ASP A 361 -29.56 -21.15 1.77
C ASP A 361 -29.81 -22.09 2.95
N VAL A 362 -30.16 -21.50 4.11
CA VAL A 362 -30.75 -22.25 5.20
C VAL A 362 -32.17 -22.60 4.77
N VAL A 363 -32.31 -23.79 4.17
CA VAL A 363 -33.58 -24.48 4.00
C VAL A 363 -34.21 -24.63 5.38
N GLY A 364 -35.30 -23.89 5.61
CA GLY A 364 -36.10 -24.02 6.82
C GLY A 364 -36.72 -25.42 6.88
N GLU A 365 -36.40 -26.15 7.93
CA GLU A 365 -37.24 -27.24 8.41
C GLU A 365 -38.60 -26.66 8.83
N GLU A 366 -39.64 -26.98 8.08
CA GLU A 366 -41.03 -26.84 8.53
C GLU A 366 -41.28 -27.84 9.67
N ASP A 367 -41.29 -27.33 10.90
CA ASP A 367 -41.89 -28.04 12.02
C ASP A 367 -43.41 -28.04 11.88
N ALA A 368 -43.95 -29.25 11.83
CA ALA A 368 -45.37 -29.53 11.85
C ALA A 368 -46.00 -29.16 13.20
N ALA A 369 -47.10 -28.41 13.16
CA ALA A 369 -48.13 -28.40 14.20
C ALA A 369 -49.51 -28.22 13.56
#